data_AF-A0A0R3HAP0-F1
#
_entry.id   AF-A0A0R3HAP0-F1
#
_cell.length_a   1.000
_cell.length_b   1.000
_cell.length_c   1.000
_cell.angle_alpha   90.00
_cell.angle_beta   90.00
_cell.angle_gamma   90.00
#
_symmetry.space_group_name_H-M   'P 1'
#
loop_
_entity.id
_entity.type
_entity.pdbx_description
1 polymer ?
#
loop_
_entity_poly.entity_id
_entity_poly.type
_entity_poly.pdbx_seq_one_letter_code
_entity_poly.pdbx_strand_id
1 'polypeptide(L)'
;MAWQQPQLADPLMGPTDEIGKLQHRLLFAYATNSGAHDEGVIESGVFDAATDRALRTMQRWLAEHEDPKYNSKPGVLTYDCKTRLGVVLVAPKAPAKRFMQQGVGFCTDAFLMGDPTHSYVDARTEGAAELLRLALPMVGVPKIWIGYSMGDDVVNTALLQWPEDRRDEIKLIIGFGGPSRRPGPTLLGNDPGGDGISGVFGPDWAVPITYQFTHEGDMYPNAVGLLPWLYQILTRMEISLDFAAYLFNLFISTVGKQLLGLLASALPGAGALSTVAALVTTGPTNQVGGQILDVMKLFALLPQIIQTIAAALKFVQTNAHFHYHDQPEPFWRGLTAVDCAAQIITEKVDNATVFTVPGTVSWWNDGPPAWTAWKLP
;
A
#
# COMPACT_ATOMS: atom_id res chain seq x y z
N MET A 1 -3.73 6.69 -28.57
CA MET A 1 -4.64 6.43 -29.70
C MET A 1 -5.53 7.64 -29.88
N ALA A 2 -5.43 8.37 -31.00
CA ALA A 2 -6.31 9.51 -31.27
C ALA A 2 -7.66 8.98 -31.78
N TRP A 3 -8.70 9.05 -30.94
CA TRP A 3 -10.06 8.68 -31.32
C TRP A 3 -10.53 9.55 -32.49
N GLN A 4 -10.96 8.92 -33.58
CA GLN A 4 -11.43 9.58 -34.80
C GLN A 4 -12.77 8.98 -35.19
N GLN A 5 -13.84 9.74 -34.99
CA GLN A 5 -15.09 9.77 -35.76
C GLN A 5 -16.07 10.77 -35.09
N PRO A 6 -17.12 11.28 -35.77
CA PRO A 6 -17.72 10.77 -37.01
C PRO A 6 -17.04 11.20 -38.31
N GLN A 7 -17.26 10.41 -39.36
CA GLN A 7 -17.07 10.70 -40.79
C GLN A 7 -18.36 10.29 -41.49
N LEU A 8 -18.72 10.97 -42.58
CA LEU A 8 -19.84 10.51 -43.42
C LEU A 8 -19.55 9.08 -43.89
N ALA A 9 -20.41 8.14 -43.52
CA ALA A 9 -20.27 6.71 -43.80
C ALA A 9 -21.56 6.18 -44.43
N ASP A 10 -21.46 5.11 -45.21
CA ASP A 10 -22.60 4.35 -45.75
C ASP A 10 -22.51 2.90 -45.26
N PRO A 11 -23.45 2.42 -44.43
CA PRO A 11 -24.64 3.12 -43.94
C PRO A 11 -24.31 4.26 -42.96
N LEU A 12 -25.21 5.24 -42.90
CA LEU A 12 -25.09 6.38 -41.98
C LEU A 12 -24.95 5.90 -40.54
N MET A 13 -24.09 6.57 -39.77
CA MET A 13 -24.04 6.36 -38.32
C MET A 13 -25.40 6.70 -37.71
N GLY A 14 -25.92 5.77 -36.90
CA GLY A 14 -27.21 5.94 -36.24
C GLY A 14 -27.23 7.13 -35.29
N PRO A 15 -28.42 7.49 -34.75
CA PRO A 15 -28.56 8.59 -33.82
C PRO A 15 -27.62 8.44 -32.61
N THR A 16 -26.74 9.42 -32.36
CA THR A 16 -25.95 9.48 -31.13
C THR A 16 -26.08 10.84 -30.45
N ASP A 17 -26.03 10.84 -29.11
CA ASP A 17 -26.02 12.06 -28.30
C ASP A 17 -24.88 13.01 -28.68
N GLU A 18 -23.75 12.47 -29.12
CA GLU A 18 -22.59 13.27 -29.51
C GLU A 18 -22.84 14.03 -30.82
N ILE A 19 -23.44 13.37 -31.82
CA ILE A 19 -23.83 14.02 -33.07
C ILE A 19 -24.97 15.02 -32.81
N GLY A 20 -25.93 14.70 -31.94
CA GLY A 20 -26.98 15.63 -31.52
C GLY A 20 -26.38 16.90 -30.92
N LYS A 21 -25.41 16.77 -30.01
CA LYS A 21 -24.64 17.90 -29.46
C LYS A 21 -23.90 18.67 -30.56
N LEU A 22 -23.25 18.01 -31.50
CA LEU A 22 -22.61 18.70 -32.62
C LEU A 22 -23.63 19.53 -33.41
N GLN A 23 -24.74 18.93 -33.84
CA GLN A 23 -25.80 19.60 -34.60
C GLN A 23 -26.36 20.78 -33.83
N HIS A 24 -26.62 20.61 -32.53
CA HIS A 24 -27.04 21.69 -31.64
C HIS A 24 -26.02 22.85 -31.63
N ARG A 25 -24.73 22.55 -31.49
CA ARG A 25 -23.69 23.59 -31.50
C ARG A 25 -23.60 24.28 -32.86
N LEU A 26 -23.68 23.54 -33.97
CA LEU A 26 -23.65 24.11 -35.32
C LEU A 26 -24.87 24.99 -35.60
N LEU A 27 -26.06 24.61 -35.13
CA LEU A 27 -27.32 25.34 -35.32
C LEU A 27 -27.44 26.58 -34.44
N PHE A 28 -27.03 26.51 -33.18
CA PHE A 28 -27.34 27.56 -32.21
C PHE A 28 -26.13 28.36 -31.75
N ALA A 29 -24.99 27.69 -31.51
CA ALA A 29 -23.78 28.37 -31.00
C ALA A 29 -22.92 28.95 -32.14
N TYR A 30 -22.97 28.34 -33.32
CA TYR A 30 -22.11 28.68 -34.46
C TYR A 30 -22.89 28.91 -35.76
N ALA A 31 -24.17 29.25 -35.67
CA ALA A 31 -25.10 29.37 -36.80
C ALA A 31 -24.52 30.15 -38.00
N THR A 32 -23.89 31.30 -37.73
CA THR A 32 -23.31 32.18 -38.75
C THR A 32 -22.09 31.58 -39.45
N ASN A 33 -21.28 30.81 -38.73
CA ASN A 33 -19.98 30.33 -39.21
C ASN A 33 -20.03 28.90 -39.75
N SER A 34 -21.05 28.12 -39.36
CA SER A 34 -21.26 26.75 -39.80
C SER A 34 -22.08 26.67 -41.10
N GLY A 35 -22.93 27.68 -41.38
CA GLY A 35 -23.92 27.60 -42.45
C GLY A 35 -25.02 26.56 -42.21
N ALA A 36 -25.18 26.09 -40.96
CA ALA A 36 -26.00 24.92 -40.64
C ALA A 36 -27.47 25.05 -41.09
N HIS A 37 -28.05 26.25 -41.01
CA HIS A 37 -29.42 26.50 -41.46
C HIS A 37 -29.56 26.39 -42.99
N ASP A 38 -28.60 26.95 -43.74
CA ASP A 38 -28.62 26.93 -45.21
C ASP A 38 -28.36 25.51 -45.74
N GLU A 39 -27.54 24.74 -45.04
CA GLU A 39 -27.21 23.35 -45.37
C GLU A 39 -28.32 22.36 -45.00
N GLY A 40 -29.35 22.81 -44.27
CA GLY A 40 -30.49 21.98 -43.86
C GLY A 40 -30.22 21.05 -42.67
N VAL A 41 -29.29 21.41 -41.78
CA VAL A 41 -28.99 20.61 -40.58
C VAL A 41 -30.20 20.58 -39.66
N ILE A 42 -30.51 19.40 -39.12
CA ILE A 42 -31.49 19.20 -38.06
C ILE A 42 -30.85 18.43 -36.90
N GLU A 43 -31.36 18.62 -35.69
CA GLU A 43 -30.87 17.90 -34.49
C GLU A 43 -31.48 16.49 -34.44
N SER A 44 -30.99 15.59 -35.30
CA SER A 44 -31.46 14.20 -35.44
C SER A 44 -30.57 13.18 -34.72
N GLY A 45 -29.36 13.57 -34.33
CA GLY A 45 -28.31 12.67 -33.88
C GLY A 45 -27.66 11.85 -35.01
N VAL A 46 -28.10 12.00 -36.26
CA VAL A 46 -27.57 11.25 -37.42
C VAL A 46 -26.55 12.11 -38.16
N PHE A 47 -25.35 11.59 -38.42
CA PHE A 47 -24.30 12.32 -39.13
C PHE A 47 -24.53 12.22 -40.64
N ASP A 48 -25.39 13.08 -41.17
CA ASP A 48 -25.80 13.14 -42.57
C ASP A 48 -24.97 14.12 -43.42
N ALA A 49 -25.27 14.19 -44.72
CA ALA A 49 -24.54 15.05 -45.65
C ALA A 49 -24.67 16.56 -45.31
N ALA A 50 -25.79 16.97 -44.70
CA ALA A 50 -25.96 18.35 -44.23
C ALA A 50 -25.02 18.65 -43.06
N THR A 51 -24.96 17.74 -42.08
CA THR A 51 -24.07 17.83 -40.92
C THR A 51 -22.59 17.83 -41.33
N ASP A 52 -22.20 16.99 -42.30
CA ASP A 52 -20.83 16.96 -42.85
C ASP A 52 -20.44 18.29 -43.52
N ARG A 53 -21.30 18.86 -44.38
CA ARG A 53 -21.04 20.15 -45.04
C ARG A 53 -20.92 21.29 -44.03
N ALA A 54 -21.83 21.36 -43.06
CA ALA A 54 -21.79 22.37 -42.01
C ALA A 54 -20.53 22.25 -41.13
N LEU A 55 -20.12 21.01 -40.79
CA LEU A 55 -18.88 20.77 -40.05
C LEU A 55 -17.65 21.21 -40.85
N ARG A 56 -17.56 20.88 -42.15
CA ARG A 56 -16.45 21.30 -43.02
C ARG A 56 -16.34 22.82 -43.14
N THR A 57 -17.48 23.51 -43.25
CA THR A 57 -17.51 24.98 -43.27
C THR A 57 -17.00 25.54 -41.94
N MET A 58 -17.46 25.00 -40.81
CA MET A 58 -16.97 25.42 -39.50
C MET A 58 -15.47 25.14 -39.31
N GLN A 59 -14.97 23.99 -39.75
CA GLN A 59 -13.54 23.64 -39.65
C GLN A 59 -12.65 24.58 -40.47
N ARG A 60 -13.08 24.94 -41.69
CA ARG A 60 -12.39 25.95 -42.50
C ARG A 60 -12.35 27.29 -41.76
N TRP A 61 -13.48 27.74 -41.24
CA TRP A 61 -13.55 28.98 -40.46
C TRP A 61 -12.60 28.97 -39.26
N LEU A 62 -12.59 27.89 -38.47
CA LEU A 62 -11.68 27.72 -37.33
C LEU A 62 -10.20 27.71 -37.73
N ALA A 63 -9.86 27.09 -38.87
CA ALA A 63 -8.49 27.07 -39.35
C ALA A 63 -8.01 28.43 -39.85
N GLU A 64 -8.90 29.22 -40.43
CA GLU A 64 -8.60 30.58 -40.91
C GLU A 64 -8.47 31.59 -39.76
N HIS A 65 -9.27 31.44 -38.69
CA HIS A 65 -9.39 32.45 -37.64
C HIS A 65 -8.72 32.07 -36.30
N GLU A 66 -8.40 30.80 -36.07
CA GLU A 66 -7.87 30.33 -34.79
C GLU A 66 -6.59 29.50 -34.93
N ASP A 67 -6.69 28.27 -35.46
CA ASP A 67 -5.57 27.35 -35.54
C ASP A 67 -5.77 26.36 -36.70
N PRO A 68 -4.81 26.27 -37.66
CA PRO A 68 -4.89 25.34 -38.78
C PRO A 68 -5.17 23.88 -38.41
N LYS A 69 -4.84 23.45 -37.18
CA LYS A 69 -5.09 22.07 -36.72
C LYS A 69 -6.57 21.67 -36.77
N TYR A 70 -7.50 22.62 -36.65
CA TYR A 70 -8.93 22.32 -36.66
C TYR A 70 -9.45 21.84 -38.02
N ASN A 71 -8.70 22.09 -39.10
CA ASN A 71 -9.00 21.61 -40.45
C ASN A 71 -7.97 20.61 -40.97
N SER A 72 -7.16 19.98 -40.10
CA SER A 72 -6.18 18.98 -40.51
C SER A 72 -6.82 17.71 -41.09
N LYS A 73 -8.11 17.49 -40.79
CA LYS A 73 -8.93 16.38 -41.29
C LYS A 73 -10.36 16.88 -41.59
N PRO A 74 -10.60 17.51 -42.76
CA PRO A 74 -11.89 18.10 -43.09
C PRO A 74 -13.03 17.06 -43.07
N GLY A 75 -14.13 17.39 -42.41
CA GLY A 75 -15.31 16.53 -42.21
C GLY A 75 -15.14 15.45 -41.12
N VAL A 76 -13.99 15.42 -40.45
CA VAL A 76 -13.75 14.53 -39.30
C VAL A 76 -13.84 15.33 -38.02
N LEU A 77 -14.76 14.98 -37.12
CA LEU A 77 -14.84 15.62 -35.82
C LEU A 77 -13.70 15.13 -34.91
N THR A 78 -12.52 15.73 -35.02
CA THR A 78 -11.35 15.40 -34.18
C THR A 78 -11.59 15.81 -32.73
N TYR A 79 -10.87 15.19 -31.77
CA TYR A 79 -11.00 15.52 -30.35
C TYR A 79 -10.79 17.02 -30.05
N ASP A 80 -9.82 17.65 -30.71
CA ASP A 80 -9.57 19.09 -30.60
C ASP A 80 -10.77 19.89 -31.10
N CYS A 81 -11.38 19.48 -32.23
CA CYS A 81 -12.57 20.12 -32.77
C CYS A 81 -13.79 19.90 -31.86
N LYS A 82 -13.95 18.72 -31.26
CA LYS A 82 -15.02 18.43 -30.27
C LYS A 82 -14.93 19.33 -29.06
N THR A 83 -13.73 19.44 -28.50
CA THR A 83 -13.44 20.29 -27.36
C THR A 83 -13.71 21.75 -27.70
N ARG A 84 -13.18 22.22 -28.83
CA ARG A 84 -13.32 23.60 -29.27
C ARG A 84 -14.77 23.98 -29.54
N LEU A 85 -15.52 23.10 -30.20
CA LEU A 85 -16.93 23.32 -30.48
C LEU A 85 -17.81 23.15 -29.22
N GLY A 86 -17.27 22.65 -28.11
CA GLY A 86 -18.03 22.40 -26.88
C GLY A 86 -18.97 21.19 -26.99
N VAL A 87 -18.69 20.28 -27.92
CA VAL A 87 -19.36 18.97 -28.04
C VAL A 87 -18.92 18.05 -26.91
N VAL A 88 -17.63 18.16 -26.54
CA VAL A 88 -17.04 17.52 -25.36
C VAL A 88 -16.55 18.62 -24.42
N LEU A 89 -16.95 18.54 -23.15
CA LEU A 89 -16.38 19.36 -22.10
C LEU A 89 -15.10 18.68 -21.61
N VAL A 90 -13.95 19.33 -21.77
CA VAL A 90 -12.71 18.87 -21.15
C VAL A 90 -12.82 19.08 -19.66
N ALA A 91 -12.69 18.00 -18.89
CA ALA A 91 -12.59 18.11 -17.44
C ALA A 91 -11.46 19.08 -17.09
N PRO A 92 -11.65 20.01 -16.13
CA PRO A 92 -10.60 20.93 -15.74
C PRO A 92 -9.32 20.14 -15.41
N LYS A 93 -8.17 20.68 -15.80
CA LYS A 93 -6.86 20.09 -15.46
C LYS A 93 -6.86 19.88 -13.94
N ALA A 94 -6.71 18.61 -13.52
CA ALA A 94 -6.62 18.30 -12.10
C ALA A 94 -5.52 19.18 -11.48
N PRO A 95 -5.77 19.80 -10.32
CA PRO A 95 -4.74 20.57 -9.64
C PRO A 95 -3.51 19.68 -9.43
N ALA A 96 -2.33 20.29 -9.45
CA ALA A 96 -1.10 19.56 -9.12
C ALA A 96 -1.26 19.02 -7.69
N LYS A 97 -1.19 17.69 -7.54
CA LYS A 97 -1.25 17.06 -6.22
C LYS A 97 -0.08 17.56 -5.40
N ARG A 98 -0.34 17.97 -4.14
CA ARG A 98 0.73 18.32 -3.20
C ARG A 98 1.55 17.07 -2.85
N PHE A 99 0.91 15.90 -2.89
CA PHE A 99 1.51 14.64 -2.52
C PHE A 99 1.43 13.63 -3.67
N MET A 100 2.59 13.12 -4.09
CA MET A 100 2.70 12.09 -5.12
C MET A 100 2.88 10.73 -4.47
N GLN A 101 1.93 9.82 -4.67
CA GLN A 101 2.02 8.45 -4.12
C GLN A 101 2.96 7.58 -4.96
N GLN A 102 3.84 6.84 -4.29
CA GLN A 102 4.69 5.79 -4.87
C GLN A 102 4.51 4.51 -4.05
N GLY A 103 3.97 3.46 -4.66
CA GLY A 103 3.89 2.15 -4.02
C GLY A 103 5.24 1.45 -3.97
N VAL A 104 5.50 0.71 -2.89
CA VAL A 104 6.65 -0.19 -2.77
C VAL A 104 6.17 -1.63 -2.91
N GLY A 105 6.48 -2.28 -4.03
CA GLY A 105 6.05 -3.64 -4.32
C GLY A 105 7.13 -4.67 -4.02
N PHE A 106 6.83 -5.64 -3.14
CA PHE A 106 7.70 -6.76 -2.80
C PHE A 106 6.84 -7.98 -2.42
N CYS A 107 7.44 -9.14 -2.19
CA CYS A 107 6.71 -10.34 -1.78
C CYS A 107 6.21 -10.18 -0.33
N THR A 108 4.90 -9.97 -0.15
CA THR A 108 4.28 -9.84 1.18
C THR A 108 3.72 -11.16 1.72
N ASP A 109 3.77 -12.23 0.93
CA ASP A 109 3.20 -13.55 1.25
C ASP A 109 4.17 -14.41 2.10
N ALA A 110 5.33 -13.85 2.44
CA ALA A 110 6.40 -14.45 3.21
C ALA A 110 6.08 -14.53 4.71
N PHE A 111 4.93 -15.12 5.05
CA PHE A 111 4.50 -15.37 6.43
C PHE A 111 3.18 -16.15 6.49
N LEU A 112 3.08 -17.17 7.36
CA LEU A 112 1.88 -17.90 7.83
C LEU A 112 0.86 -18.47 6.80
N MET A 113 0.86 -18.04 5.53
CA MET A 113 -0.18 -18.32 4.54
C MET A 113 0.31 -18.10 3.08
N GLY A 114 1.50 -18.53 2.69
CA GLY A 114 1.93 -18.31 1.29
C GLY A 114 3.07 -19.19 0.80
N ASP A 115 4.25 -19.01 1.36
CA ASP A 115 5.47 -19.66 0.85
C ASP A 115 6.35 -20.18 1.99
N PRO A 116 6.54 -21.51 2.16
CA PRO A 116 7.43 -22.06 3.19
C PRO A 116 8.92 -21.97 2.81
N THR A 117 9.24 -21.42 1.64
CA THR A 117 10.61 -21.26 1.12
C THR A 117 11.08 -19.80 1.12
N HIS A 118 10.21 -18.87 1.51
CA HIS A 118 10.54 -17.44 1.59
C HIS A 118 10.20 -16.90 2.98
N SER A 119 11.23 -16.47 3.71
CA SER A 119 11.07 -16.03 5.09
C SER A 119 10.61 -14.57 5.16
N TYR A 120 10.00 -14.19 6.28
CA TYR A 120 9.68 -12.78 6.57
C TYR A 120 10.93 -11.89 6.52
N VAL A 121 12.08 -12.41 6.98
CA VAL A 121 13.35 -11.67 6.97
C VAL A 121 13.80 -11.36 5.54
N ASP A 122 13.64 -12.30 4.62
CA ASP A 122 13.96 -12.11 3.20
C ASP A 122 13.02 -11.08 2.58
N ALA A 123 11.70 -11.25 2.75
CA ALA A 123 10.70 -10.30 2.26
C ALA A 123 10.92 -8.88 2.77
N ARG A 124 11.23 -8.72 4.07
CA ARG A 124 11.55 -7.41 4.63
C ARG A 124 12.81 -6.81 3.99
N THR A 125 13.83 -7.62 3.77
CA THR A 125 15.09 -7.18 3.15
C THR A 125 14.86 -6.75 1.71
N GLU A 126 14.08 -7.53 0.95
CA GLU A 126 13.66 -7.19 -0.41
C GLU A 126 12.82 -5.91 -0.46
N GLY A 127 11.84 -5.77 0.44
CA GLY A 127 11.03 -4.57 0.56
C GLY A 127 11.85 -3.33 0.87
N ALA A 128 12.85 -3.45 1.77
CA ALA A 128 13.76 -2.35 2.10
C ALA A 128 14.64 -1.99 0.90
N ALA A 129 15.15 -2.99 0.18
CA ALA A 129 15.92 -2.79 -1.04
C ALA A 129 15.07 -2.09 -2.13
N GLU A 130 13.81 -2.47 -2.32
CA GLU A 130 12.91 -1.84 -3.28
C GLU A 130 12.58 -0.39 -2.90
N LEU A 131 12.27 -0.14 -1.62
CA LEU A 131 12.04 1.23 -1.12
C LEU A 131 13.27 2.11 -1.39
N LEU A 132 14.48 1.62 -1.07
CA LEU A 132 15.72 2.34 -1.32
C LEU A 132 15.98 2.53 -2.83
N ARG A 133 15.72 1.51 -3.67
CA ARG A 133 15.87 1.59 -5.12
C ARG A 133 14.98 2.69 -5.73
N LEU A 134 13.77 2.86 -5.21
CA LEU A 134 12.83 3.90 -5.65
C LEU A 134 13.19 5.28 -5.08
N ALA A 135 13.56 5.35 -3.79
CA ALA A 135 13.73 6.62 -3.08
C ALA A 135 15.10 7.28 -3.28
N LEU A 136 16.19 6.51 -3.34
CA LEU A 136 17.56 7.05 -3.43
C LEU A 136 17.80 7.92 -4.67
N PRO A 137 17.30 7.58 -5.87
CA PRO A 137 17.47 8.42 -7.06
C PRO A 137 16.79 9.80 -6.96
N MET A 138 15.84 9.98 -6.05
CA MET A 138 15.07 11.22 -5.89
C MET A 138 15.79 12.23 -4.99
N VAL A 139 16.98 12.66 -5.41
CA VAL A 139 17.84 13.58 -4.64
C VAL A 139 17.16 14.94 -4.44
N GLY A 140 17.19 15.45 -3.20
CA GLY A 140 16.60 16.73 -2.83
C GLY A 140 15.06 16.77 -2.80
N VAL A 141 14.39 15.66 -3.10
CA VAL A 141 12.92 15.58 -3.07
C VAL A 141 12.45 15.20 -1.66
N PRO A 142 11.54 15.96 -1.02
CA PRO A 142 10.94 15.59 0.25
C PRO A 142 10.19 14.26 0.19
N LYS A 143 10.33 13.43 1.22
CA LYS A 143 9.76 12.08 1.29
C LYS A 143 8.96 11.89 2.56
N ILE A 144 7.88 11.15 2.44
CA ILE A 144 7.11 10.62 3.57
C ILE A 144 7.03 9.11 3.39
N TRP A 145 7.37 8.36 4.43
CA TRP A 145 7.31 6.89 4.39
C TRP A 145 6.18 6.41 5.28
N ILE A 146 5.28 5.62 4.72
CA ILE A 146 4.12 5.08 5.42
C ILE A 146 4.18 3.56 5.38
N GLY A 147 4.33 2.93 6.54
CA GLY A 147 4.40 1.48 6.69
C GLY A 147 3.27 0.92 7.54
N TYR A 148 2.80 -0.28 7.20
CA TYR A 148 1.83 -1.02 8.02
C TYR A 148 2.35 -2.43 8.29
N SER A 149 2.33 -2.87 9.56
CA SER A 149 2.78 -4.21 9.95
C SER A 149 4.20 -4.49 9.42
N MET A 150 4.39 -5.53 8.59
CA MET A 150 5.65 -5.80 7.89
C MET A 150 6.21 -4.56 7.15
N GLY A 151 5.36 -3.72 6.56
CA GLY A 151 5.78 -2.53 5.85
C GLY A 151 6.44 -1.48 6.74
N ASP A 152 6.08 -1.40 8.02
CA ASP A 152 6.79 -0.52 8.96
C ASP A 152 8.17 -1.09 9.33
N ASP A 153 8.33 -2.42 9.39
CA ASP A 153 9.65 -3.03 9.59
C ASP A 153 10.54 -2.93 8.34
N VAL A 154 9.95 -2.90 7.15
CA VAL A 154 10.63 -2.55 5.89
C VAL A 154 11.13 -1.09 5.94
N VAL A 155 10.27 -0.16 6.33
CA VAL A 155 10.62 1.26 6.51
C VAL A 155 11.78 1.40 7.50
N ASN A 156 11.68 0.72 8.65
CA ASN A 156 12.73 0.65 9.66
C ASN A 156 14.07 0.16 9.11
N THR A 157 14.05 -0.95 8.38
CA THR A 157 15.24 -1.57 7.77
C THR A 157 15.88 -0.65 6.71
N ALA A 158 15.07 0.11 5.97
CA ALA A 158 15.55 1.10 5.01
C ALA A 158 16.15 2.34 5.71
N LEU A 159 15.57 2.81 6.81
CA LEU A 159 16.08 3.96 7.57
C LEU A 159 17.48 3.73 8.12
N LEU A 160 17.79 2.49 8.55
CA LEU A 160 19.13 2.11 9.00
C LEU A 160 20.20 2.20 7.92
N GLN A 161 19.78 2.17 6.64
CA GLN A 161 20.66 2.25 5.47
C GLN A 161 20.62 3.62 4.77
N TRP A 162 19.79 4.55 5.26
CA TRP A 162 19.62 5.84 4.61
C TRP A 162 20.87 6.73 4.77
N PRO A 163 21.33 7.43 3.70
CA PRO A 163 22.51 8.28 3.76
C PRO A 163 22.38 9.40 4.79
N GLU A 164 23.42 9.59 5.61
CA GLU A 164 23.43 10.57 6.69
C GLU A 164 23.26 12.02 6.19
N ASP A 165 23.89 12.35 5.08
CA ASP A 165 23.85 13.65 4.42
C ASP A 165 22.49 13.97 3.75
N ARG A 166 21.56 13.02 3.74
CA ARG A 166 20.24 13.13 3.10
C ARG A 166 19.08 12.84 4.05
N ARG A 167 19.33 12.71 5.36
CA ARG A 167 18.28 12.42 6.36
C ARG A 167 17.17 13.46 6.38
N ASP A 168 17.51 14.71 6.08
CA ASP A 168 16.56 15.83 6.00
C ASP A 168 15.56 15.69 4.85
N GLU A 169 15.83 14.86 3.84
CA GLU A 169 14.85 14.54 2.79
C GLU A 169 13.66 13.77 3.35
N ILE A 170 13.82 12.99 4.42
CA ILE A 170 12.74 12.26 5.09
C ILE A 170 12.03 13.23 6.04
N LYS A 171 10.82 13.65 5.67
CA LYS A 171 10.06 14.66 6.42
C LYS A 171 9.21 14.06 7.52
N LEU A 172 8.63 12.89 7.26
CA LEU A 172 7.78 12.16 8.21
C LEU A 172 7.85 10.66 7.94
N ILE A 173 7.73 9.90 9.03
CA ILE A 173 7.53 8.46 9.01
C ILE A 173 6.23 8.17 9.75
N ILE A 174 5.34 7.42 9.11
CA ILE A 174 4.05 7.00 9.66
C ILE A 174 4.05 5.47 9.73
N GLY A 175 3.96 4.93 10.94
CA GLY A 175 3.87 3.49 11.18
C GLY A 175 2.50 3.10 11.74
N PHE A 176 1.93 2.01 11.23
CA PHE A 176 0.70 1.41 11.75
C PHE A 176 1.01 -0.01 12.22
N GLY A 177 0.80 -0.30 13.51
CA GLY A 177 1.03 -1.65 14.06
C GLY A 177 2.46 -2.17 13.88
N GLY A 178 3.44 -1.27 13.89
CA GLY A 178 4.81 -1.58 13.52
C GLY A 178 5.50 -2.56 14.48
N PRO A 179 6.03 -3.69 14.00
CA PRO A 179 6.85 -4.61 14.80
C PRO A 179 8.10 -3.97 15.42
N SER A 180 8.49 -2.81 14.92
CA SER A 180 9.73 -2.11 15.26
C SER A 180 9.48 -0.82 16.06
N ARG A 181 8.27 -0.68 16.63
CA ARG A 181 7.93 0.44 17.53
C ARG A 181 8.86 0.45 18.74
N ARG A 182 9.45 1.60 19.04
CA ARG A 182 10.26 1.80 20.25
C ARG A 182 9.41 1.76 21.52
N PRO A 183 9.95 1.28 22.65
CA PRO A 183 9.26 1.35 23.94
C PRO A 183 9.01 2.81 24.37
N GLY A 184 7.99 2.99 25.21
CA GLY A 184 7.60 4.27 25.76
C GLY A 184 6.61 5.06 24.90
N PRO A 185 6.45 6.37 25.17
CA PRO A 185 5.38 7.18 24.59
C PRO A 185 5.57 7.43 23.10
N THR A 186 4.46 7.45 22.36
CA THR A 186 4.42 7.85 20.95
C THR A 186 4.33 9.38 20.82
N LEU A 187 4.60 9.91 19.61
CA LEU A 187 4.36 11.32 19.29
C LEU A 187 2.87 11.72 19.26
N LEU A 188 1.96 10.76 19.46
CA LEU A 188 0.52 10.98 19.55
C LEU A 188 0.07 11.18 21.02
N GLY A 189 0.99 11.05 21.99
CA GLY A 189 0.75 11.33 23.40
C GLY A 189 0.23 10.14 24.21
N ASN A 190 0.07 8.96 23.62
CA ASN A 190 -0.18 7.71 24.34
C ASN A 190 1.13 6.96 24.64
N ASP A 191 1.14 6.20 25.74
CA ASP A 191 2.15 5.17 26.01
C ASP A 191 1.43 3.82 26.13
N PRO A 192 1.47 2.98 25.07
CA PRO A 192 0.75 1.72 25.04
C PRO A 192 1.39 0.63 25.91
N GLY A 193 2.59 0.86 26.45
CA GLY A 193 3.38 -0.15 27.16
C GLY A 193 4.02 -1.18 26.22
N GLY A 194 4.98 -1.95 26.75
CA GLY A 194 5.76 -2.92 25.97
C GLY A 194 6.65 -2.27 24.91
N ASP A 195 7.07 -3.07 23.94
CA ASP A 195 7.87 -2.67 22.78
C ASP A 195 7.42 -3.39 21.50
N GLY A 196 7.91 -2.93 20.35
CA GLY A 196 7.74 -3.63 19.10
C GLY A 196 8.31 -5.05 19.19
N ILE A 197 7.54 -6.04 18.76
CA ILE A 197 7.82 -7.47 18.89
C ILE A 197 9.12 -7.90 18.19
N SER A 198 9.63 -7.11 17.25
CA SER A 198 10.91 -7.36 16.58
C SER A 198 12.11 -7.18 17.51
N GLY A 199 11.99 -6.28 18.50
CA GLY A 199 13.10 -5.81 19.34
C GLY A 199 14.17 -5.03 18.57
N VAL A 200 13.93 -4.69 17.29
CA VAL A 200 14.84 -3.95 16.43
C VAL A 200 14.24 -2.60 16.11
N PHE A 201 14.88 -1.53 16.57
CA PHE A 201 14.32 -0.19 16.50
C PHE A 201 15.00 0.70 15.45
N GLY A 202 14.24 1.64 14.91
CA GLY A 202 14.75 2.61 13.92
C GLY A 202 15.75 3.57 14.52
N PRO A 203 16.58 4.22 13.71
CA PRO A 203 17.68 5.04 14.19
C PRO A 203 17.19 6.28 14.97
N ASP A 204 17.98 6.73 15.96
CA ASP A 204 17.58 7.82 16.87
C ASP A 204 17.21 9.13 16.15
N TRP A 205 17.87 9.44 15.03
CA TRP A 205 17.59 10.64 14.24
C TRP A 205 16.17 10.67 13.67
N ALA A 206 15.54 9.50 13.47
CA ALA A 206 14.21 9.38 12.90
C ALA A 206 13.10 9.48 13.96
N VAL A 207 13.43 9.29 15.25
CA VAL A 207 12.47 9.34 16.36
C VAL A 207 11.61 10.61 16.37
N PRO A 208 12.15 11.84 16.24
CA PRO A 208 11.33 13.06 16.32
C PRO A 208 10.38 13.26 15.13
N ILE A 209 10.50 12.47 14.07
CA ILE A 209 9.66 12.54 12.86
C ILE A 209 8.83 11.27 12.64
N THR A 210 8.85 10.33 13.58
CA THR A 210 8.17 9.04 13.48
C THR A 210 6.89 9.01 14.33
N TYR A 211 5.74 8.95 13.65
CA TYR A 211 4.43 8.78 14.26
C TYR A 211 4.03 7.30 14.19
N GLN A 212 3.90 6.66 15.34
CA GLN A 212 3.53 5.25 15.45
C GLN A 212 2.11 5.12 16.00
N PHE A 213 1.21 4.58 15.18
CA PHE A 213 -0.17 4.29 15.51
C PHE A 213 -0.30 2.85 15.97
N THR A 214 -0.88 2.66 17.15
CA THR A 214 -1.10 1.34 17.75
C THR A 214 -2.34 1.32 18.62
N HIS A 215 -3.09 0.21 18.55
CA HIS A 215 -4.19 -0.08 19.48
C HIS A 215 -3.71 -0.86 20.70
N GLU A 216 -4.41 -0.67 21.82
CA GLU A 216 -4.27 -1.57 22.97
C GLU A 216 -4.56 -3.01 22.56
N GLY A 217 -3.75 -3.95 23.05
CA GLY A 217 -3.87 -5.37 22.73
C GLY A 217 -3.22 -5.78 21.40
N ASP A 218 -2.78 -4.85 20.54
CA ASP A 218 -2.00 -5.23 19.37
C ASP A 218 -0.60 -5.74 19.76
N MET A 219 -0.41 -7.05 19.65
CA MET A 219 0.81 -7.74 20.08
C MET A 219 2.06 -7.37 19.27
N TYR A 220 1.92 -6.88 18.04
CA TYR A 220 3.08 -6.59 17.18
C TYR A 220 3.81 -5.31 17.61
N PRO A 221 3.15 -4.16 17.84
CA PRO A 221 3.77 -2.97 18.39
C PRO A 221 3.89 -2.98 19.93
N ASN A 222 3.11 -3.80 20.66
CA ASN A 222 3.03 -3.76 22.14
C ASN A 222 3.35 -5.12 22.77
N ALA A 223 4.42 -5.76 22.30
CA ALA A 223 4.87 -7.03 22.80
C ALA A 223 5.36 -6.96 24.25
N VAL A 224 5.16 -8.07 24.96
CA VAL A 224 5.61 -8.29 26.34
C VAL A 224 5.97 -9.76 26.55
N GLY A 225 6.76 -10.04 27.59
CA GLY A 225 7.06 -11.41 28.00
C GLY A 225 7.81 -12.19 26.93
N LEU A 226 7.25 -13.33 26.49
CA LEU A 226 7.88 -14.24 25.53
C LEU A 226 7.50 -13.95 24.07
N LEU A 227 6.65 -12.96 23.81
CA LEU A 227 6.19 -12.61 22.47
C LEU A 227 7.34 -12.27 21.49
N PRO A 228 8.40 -11.53 21.88
CA PRO A 228 9.53 -11.29 20.97
C PRO A 228 10.22 -12.57 20.50
N TRP A 229 10.33 -13.58 21.36
CA TRP A 229 10.91 -14.88 20.98
C TRP A 229 10.01 -15.68 20.04
N LEU A 230 8.69 -15.62 20.24
CA LEU A 230 7.73 -16.18 19.30
C LEU A 230 7.86 -15.51 17.93
N TYR A 231 8.03 -14.20 17.89
CA TYR A 231 8.26 -13.47 16.65
C TYR A 231 9.58 -13.84 15.95
N GLN A 232 10.66 -14.08 16.71
CA GLN A 232 11.91 -14.57 16.12
C GLN A 232 11.76 -15.96 15.49
N ILE A 233 10.95 -16.86 16.09
CA ILE A 233 10.59 -18.13 15.44
C ILE A 233 9.83 -17.85 14.15
N LEU A 234 8.77 -17.07 14.28
CA LEU A 234 7.83 -16.73 13.21
C LEU A 234 8.52 -16.14 11.97
N THR A 235 9.42 -15.19 12.17
CA THR A 235 10.07 -14.47 11.08
C THR A 235 11.16 -15.26 10.35
N ARG A 236 11.71 -16.28 11.03
CA ARG A 236 12.75 -17.17 10.47
C ARG A 236 12.18 -18.45 9.86
N MET A 237 10.86 -18.67 9.92
CA MET A 237 10.24 -19.89 9.42
C MET A 237 10.50 -20.05 7.92
N GLU A 238 11.35 -21.01 7.60
CA GLU A 238 11.73 -21.41 6.25
C GLU A 238 12.14 -22.89 6.30
N ILE A 239 11.89 -23.66 5.25
CA ILE A 239 12.39 -25.05 5.16
C ILE A 239 13.90 -25.02 4.86
N SER A 240 14.70 -24.72 5.88
CA SER A 240 16.16 -24.62 5.79
C SER A 240 16.85 -25.28 6.98
N LEU A 241 18.10 -25.73 6.77
CA LEU A 241 18.91 -26.32 7.84
C LEU A 241 19.23 -25.28 8.93
N ASP A 242 19.42 -24.02 8.53
CA ASP A 242 19.67 -22.91 9.44
C ASP A 242 18.49 -22.67 10.37
N PHE A 243 17.25 -22.75 9.86
CA PHE A 243 16.07 -22.66 10.70
C PHE A 243 15.94 -23.84 11.67
N ALA A 244 16.23 -25.08 11.23
CA ALA A 244 16.24 -26.24 12.11
C ALA A 244 17.28 -26.11 13.24
N ALA A 245 18.48 -25.62 12.93
CA ALA A 245 19.54 -25.37 13.91
C ALA A 245 19.15 -24.26 14.91
N TYR A 246 18.52 -23.19 14.41
CA TYR A 246 17.95 -22.13 15.25
C TYR A 246 16.91 -22.68 16.24
N LEU A 247 15.93 -23.46 15.75
CA LEU A 247 14.90 -24.06 16.59
C LEU A 247 15.48 -24.99 17.65
N PHE A 248 16.46 -25.83 17.29
CA PHE A 248 17.15 -26.70 18.24
C PHE A 248 17.74 -25.90 19.40
N ASN A 249 18.56 -24.89 19.09
CA ASN A 249 19.23 -24.05 20.08
C ASN A 249 18.22 -23.29 20.95
N LEU A 250 17.13 -22.81 20.36
CA LEU A 250 16.06 -22.16 21.10
C LEU A 250 15.37 -23.14 22.05
N PHE A 251 14.95 -24.31 21.59
CA PHE A 251 14.17 -25.26 22.39
C PHE A 251 14.95 -25.91 23.54
N ILE A 252 16.28 -26.02 23.44
CA ILE A 252 17.09 -26.47 24.58
C ILE A 252 17.28 -25.38 25.65
N SER A 253 17.10 -24.11 25.28
CA SER A 253 17.23 -22.96 26.19
C SER A 253 16.07 -22.87 27.19
N THR A 254 16.25 -22.08 28.25
CA THR A 254 15.19 -21.79 29.24
C THR A 254 13.96 -21.20 28.57
N VAL A 255 14.14 -20.23 27.68
CA VAL A 255 13.05 -19.55 26.98
C VAL A 255 12.27 -20.51 26.10
N GLY A 256 12.97 -21.34 25.31
CA GLY A 256 12.30 -22.33 24.47
C GLY A 256 11.51 -23.37 25.27
N LYS A 257 12.05 -23.82 26.41
CA LYS A 257 11.32 -24.71 27.33
C LYS A 257 10.07 -24.04 27.92
N GLN A 258 10.11 -22.74 28.22
CA GLN A 258 8.93 -21.99 28.66
C GLN A 258 7.89 -21.85 27.54
N LEU A 259 8.32 -21.57 26.30
CA LEU A 259 7.43 -21.50 25.13
C LEU A 259 6.74 -22.84 24.85
N LEU A 260 7.48 -23.95 24.95
CA LEU A 260 6.95 -25.30 24.78
C LEU A 260 6.10 -25.78 25.97
N GLY A 261 6.04 -25.03 27.08
CA GLY A 261 5.35 -25.45 28.30
C GLY A 261 6.06 -26.55 29.07
N LEU A 262 7.33 -26.83 28.76
CA LEU A 262 8.18 -27.79 29.48
C LEU A 262 8.75 -27.22 30.78
N LEU A 263 8.72 -25.89 30.93
CA LEU A 263 9.15 -25.18 32.12
C LEU A 263 8.07 -24.18 32.54
N ALA A 264 7.63 -24.27 33.80
CA ALA A 264 6.64 -23.34 34.35
C ALA A 264 7.14 -21.89 34.28
N SER A 265 6.26 -20.98 33.87
CA SER A 265 6.56 -19.55 33.78
C SER A 265 5.26 -18.75 33.94
N ALA A 266 5.35 -17.60 34.62
CA ALA A 266 4.27 -16.64 34.74
C ALA A 266 4.31 -15.56 33.64
N LEU A 267 5.30 -15.62 32.74
CA LEU A 267 5.44 -14.65 31.66
C LEU A 267 4.31 -14.82 30.62
N PRO A 268 3.74 -13.73 30.09
CA PRO A 268 2.88 -13.78 28.92
C PRO A 268 3.53 -14.55 27.76
N GLY A 269 2.77 -15.45 27.13
CA GLY A 269 3.26 -16.32 26.04
C GLY A 269 3.88 -17.66 26.50
N ALA A 270 3.97 -17.93 27.80
CA ALA A 270 4.38 -19.26 28.29
C ALA A 270 3.40 -20.35 27.81
N GLY A 271 3.92 -21.47 27.31
CA GLY A 271 3.13 -22.58 26.79
C GLY A 271 2.47 -22.34 25.42
N ALA A 272 2.73 -21.21 24.76
CA ALA A 272 2.16 -20.87 23.45
C ALA A 272 2.48 -21.92 22.35
N LEU A 273 3.56 -22.67 22.50
CA LEU A 273 3.97 -23.75 21.59
C LEU A 273 3.82 -25.15 22.22
N SER A 274 2.95 -25.31 23.22
CA SER A 274 2.74 -26.61 23.87
C SER A 274 2.29 -27.72 22.90
N THR A 275 1.54 -27.38 21.85
CA THR A 275 1.16 -28.32 20.78
C THR A 275 2.34 -28.80 19.94
N VAL A 276 3.41 -27.99 19.85
CA VAL A 276 4.65 -28.33 19.14
C VAL A 276 5.54 -29.24 20.00
N ALA A 277 5.40 -29.21 21.33
CA ALA A 277 6.25 -29.96 22.25
C ALA A 277 6.31 -31.46 21.94
N ALA A 278 5.18 -32.07 21.56
CA ALA A 278 5.12 -33.48 21.20
C ALA A 278 5.84 -33.83 19.88
N LEU A 279 6.01 -32.85 18.98
CA LEU A 279 6.72 -33.03 17.70
C LEU A 279 8.23 -32.87 17.85
N VAL A 280 8.68 -32.12 18.86
CA VAL A 280 10.09 -31.71 19.01
C VAL A 280 10.80 -32.36 20.19
N THR A 281 10.10 -33.19 20.96
CA THR A 281 10.66 -33.95 22.09
C THR A 281 10.62 -35.46 21.83
N THR A 282 11.56 -36.17 22.43
CA THR A 282 11.54 -37.64 22.52
C THR A 282 10.73 -38.08 23.74
N GLY A 283 10.07 -39.25 23.71
CA GLY A 283 9.38 -39.83 24.87
C GLY A 283 7.93 -40.27 24.59
N PRO A 284 7.26 -40.95 25.54
CA PRO A 284 5.87 -41.39 25.37
C PRO A 284 4.93 -40.19 25.13
N THR A 285 3.94 -40.34 24.25
CA THR A 285 2.93 -39.32 23.87
C THR A 285 2.16 -38.69 25.04
N ASN A 286 2.27 -39.29 26.23
CA ASN A 286 1.53 -38.90 27.44
C ASN A 286 2.46 -38.28 28.52
N GLN A 287 3.75 -38.09 28.22
CA GLN A 287 4.71 -37.40 29.08
C GLN A 287 5.39 -36.27 28.30
N VAL A 288 4.97 -35.06 28.61
CA VAL A 288 5.65 -33.83 28.21
C VAL A 288 6.93 -33.73 29.07
N GLY A 289 8.10 -34.17 28.55
CA GLY A 289 9.31 -34.20 29.39
C GLY A 289 10.58 -34.93 28.89
N GLY A 290 10.78 -35.17 27.59
CA GLY A 290 12.03 -35.77 27.10
C GLY A 290 12.98 -34.82 26.37
N GLN A 291 14.06 -35.37 25.83
CA GLN A 291 15.11 -34.58 25.17
C GLN A 291 14.60 -34.00 23.86
N ILE A 292 14.99 -32.76 23.56
CA ILE A 292 14.74 -32.12 22.26
C ILE A 292 15.38 -32.96 21.16
N LEU A 293 14.65 -33.17 20.05
CA LEU A 293 15.15 -33.88 18.89
C LEU A 293 16.42 -33.22 18.34
N ASP A 294 17.36 -34.02 17.83
CA ASP A 294 18.53 -33.49 17.15
C ASP A 294 18.16 -32.68 15.89
N VAL A 295 19.10 -31.85 15.43
CA VAL A 295 18.89 -30.91 14.31
C VAL A 295 18.40 -31.62 13.04
N MET A 296 18.89 -32.82 12.75
CA MET A 296 18.52 -33.56 11.53
C MET A 296 17.07 -34.06 11.57
N LYS A 297 16.62 -34.53 12.74
CA LYS A 297 15.21 -34.92 12.92
C LYS A 297 14.28 -33.71 12.92
N LEU A 298 14.69 -32.59 13.49
CA LEU A 298 13.94 -31.33 13.39
C LEU A 298 13.84 -30.89 11.93
N PHE A 299 14.93 -30.94 11.16
CA PHE A 299 14.93 -30.62 9.74
C PHE A 299 13.93 -31.49 8.95
N ALA A 300 13.93 -32.81 9.18
CA ALA A 300 13.00 -33.73 8.53
C ALA A 300 11.52 -33.46 8.87
N LEU A 301 11.25 -32.90 10.06
CA LEU A 301 9.91 -32.56 10.54
C LEU A 301 9.53 -31.09 10.33
N LEU A 302 10.40 -30.28 9.72
CA LEU A 302 10.17 -28.83 9.56
C LEU A 302 8.82 -28.51 8.92
N PRO A 303 8.36 -29.19 7.86
CA PRO A 303 7.04 -28.89 7.28
C PRO A 303 5.91 -29.00 8.32
N GLN A 304 5.90 -30.07 9.12
CA GLN A 304 4.88 -30.29 10.15
C GLN A 304 5.05 -29.34 11.34
N ILE A 305 6.29 -29.03 11.73
CA ILE A 305 6.59 -28.08 12.79
C ILE A 305 6.12 -26.68 12.38
N ILE A 306 6.44 -26.21 11.18
CA ILE A 306 6.01 -24.91 10.64
C ILE A 306 4.48 -24.83 10.59
N GLN A 307 3.82 -25.87 10.08
CA GLN A 307 2.35 -25.93 10.05
C GLN A 307 1.73 -25.87 11.45
N THR A 308 2.32 -26.58 12.42
CA THR A 308 1.81 -26.63 13.80
C THR A 308 2.05 -25.30 14.53
N ILE A 309 3.22 -24.69 14.33
CA ILE A 309 3.53 -23.33 14.85
C ILE A 309 2.56 -22.32 14.23
N ALA A 310 2.32 -22.36 12.92
CA ALA A 310 1.39 -21.48 12.25
C ALA A 310 -0.05 -21.63 12.79
N ALA A 311 -0.50 -22.87 13.02
CA ALA A 311 -1.80 -23.15 13.61
C ALA A 311 -1.90 -22.67 15.08
N ALA A 312 -0.85 -22.89 15.88
CA ALA A 312 -0.79 -22.46 17.27
C ALA A 312 -0.81 -20.92 17.39
N LEU A 313 -0.18 -20.22 16.44
CA LEU A 313 -0.02 -18.76 16.49
C LEU A 313 -1.17 -17.99 15.82
N LYS A 314 -1.99 -18.64 14.99
CA LYS A 314 -3.29 -18.10 14.56
C LYS A 314 -4.20 -17.76 15.76
N PHE A 315 -4.01 -18.39 16.91
CA PHE A 315 -4.76 -18.12 18.13
C PHE A 315 -4.32 -16.85 18.87
N VAL A 316 -3.09 -16.36 18.64
CA VAL A 316 -2.53 -15.17 19.32
C VAL A 316 -2.84 -13.88 18.56
N GLN A 317 -3.40 -13.96 17.35
CA GLN A 317 -3.81 -12.80 16.57
C GLN A 317 -5.02 -12.12 17.22
N THR A 318 -4.76 -11.02 17.92
CA THR A 318 -5.81 -10.10 18.34
C THR A 318 -6.34 -9.35 17.13
N ASN A 319 -7.67 -9.23 16.98
CA ASN A 319 -8.29 -8.46 15.90
C ASN A 319 -7.83 -6.99 15.86
N ALA A 320 -7.33 -6.44 16.97
CA ALA A 320 -6.85 -5.06 17.10
C ALA A 320 -5.86 -4.62 15.99
N HIS A 321 -5.06 -5.55 15.46
CA HIS A 321 -4.08 -5.23 14.41
C HIS A 321 -4.71 -4.77 13.08
N PHE A 322 -5.99 -5.09 12.82
CA PHE A 322 -6.64 -4.76 11.54
C PHE A 322 -7.49 -3.47 11.58
N HIS A 323 -7.64 -2.86 12.75
CA HIS A 323 -8.66 -1.83 13.00
C HIS A 323 -8.19 -0.36 12.93
N TYR A 324 -7.06 -0.12 12.25
CA TYR A 324 -6.47 1.22 12.13
C TYR A 324 -7.31 2.24 11.34
N HIS A 325 -8.34 1.78 10.62
CA HIS A 325 -9.13 2.60 9.70
C HIS A 325 -10.59 2.79 10.14
N ASP A 326 -11.03 2.10 11.17
CA ASP A 326 -12.43 2.01 11.60
C ASP A 326 -12.63 2.33 13.08
N GLN A 327 -11.58 2.31 13.92
CA GLN A 327 -11.67 2.65 15.34
C GLN A 327 -11.01 4.01 15.66
N PRO A 328 -11.80 5.07 15.94
CA PRO A 328 -11.27 6.34 16.41
C PRO A 328 -10.79 6.27 17.86
N GLU A 329 -9.69 6.99 18.17
CA GLU A 329 -9.13 7.04 19.51
C GLU A 329 -9.01 8.49 20.02
N PRO A 330 -9.24 8.77 21.32
CA PRO A 330 -9.07 10.12 21.87
C PRO A 330 -7.67 10.70 21.65
N PHE A 331 -6.63 9.88 21.79
CA PHE A 331 -5.23 10.27 21.56
C PHE A 331 -4.87 10.40 20.07
N TRP A 332 -5.77 10.01 19.16
CA TRP A 332 -5.69 10.31 17.73
C TRP A 332 -6.59 11.48 17.33
N ARG A 333 -6.83 12.41 18.26
CA ARG A 333 -7.70 13.57 18.07
C ARG A 333 -9.18 13.18 17.82
N GLY A 334 -9.59 12.00 18.30
CA GLY A 334 -10.93 11.46 18.04
C GLY A 334 -11.14 10.98 16.60
N LEU A 335 -10.06 10.77 15.84
CA LEU A 335 -10.07 10.27 14.47
C LEU A 335 -9.56 8.83 14.41
N THR A 336 -9.81 8.14 13.29
CA THR A 336 -9.13 6.88 12.95
C THR A 336 -7.63 7.14 12.75
N ALA A 337 -6.80 6.10 12.86
CA ALA A 337 -5.36 6.27 12.64
C ALA A 337 -5.06 6.80 11.23
N VAL A 338 -5.76 6.29 10.22
CA VAL A 338 -5.63 6.71 8.81
C VAL A 338 -5.97 8.19 8.63
N ASP A 339 -7.09 8.65 9.21
CA ASP A 339 -7.52 10.04 9.11
C ASP A 339 -6.56 10.98 9.85
N CYS A 340 -6.13 10.57 11.05
CA CYS A 340 -5.19 11.34 11.87
C CYS A 340 -3.83 11.47 11.16
N ALA A 341 -3.33 10.38 10.56
CA ALA A 341 -2.08 10.39 9.79
C ALA A 341 -2.15 11.34 8.59
N ALA A 342 -3.23 11.29 7.81
CA ALA A 342 -3.43 12.19 6.67
C ALA A 342 -3.47 13.67 7.10
N GLN A 343 -4.11 13.95 8.24
CA GLN A 343 -4.14 15.29 8.84
C GLN A 343 -2.73 15.74 9.25
N ILE A 344 -1.98 14.91 9.99
CA ILE A 344 -0.61 15.21 10.45
C ILE A 344 0.31 15.49 9.26
N ILE A 345 0.23 14.68 8.19
CA ILE A 345 1.01 14.89 6.96
C ILE A 345 0.69 16.24 6.34
N THR A 346 -0.60 16.54 6.17
CA THR A 346 -1.06 17.76 5.51
C THR A 346 -0.68 19.03 6.28
N GLU A 347 -0.66 18.96 7.62
CA GLU A 347 -0.29 20.05 8.52
C GLU A 347 1.22 20.32 8.57
N LYS A 348 2.05 19.29 8.40
CA LYS A 348 3.51 19.38 8.64
C LYS A 348 4.36 19.43 7.38
N VAL A 349 3.82 19.02 6.24
CA VAL A 349 4.58 18.91 4.99
C VAL A 349 3.83 19.61 3.86
N ASP A 350 4.51 20.51 3.16
CA ASP A 350 3.90 21.28 2.07
C ASP A 350 3.67 20.41 0.83
N ASN A 351 4.70 19.65 0.44
CA ASN A 351 4.72 18.69 -0.66
C ASN A 351 5.73 17.57 -0.39
N ALA A 352 5.46 16.37 -0.91
CA ALA A 352 6.39 15.24 -0.84
C ALA A 352 6.00 14.11 -1.81
N THR A 353 6.95 13.21 -2.04
CA THR A 353 6.64 11.85 -2.50
C THR A 353 6.32 10.97 -1.31
N VAL A 354 5.14 10.35 -1.33
CA VAL A 354 4.61 9.51 -0.26
C VAL A 354 4.79 8.05 -0.65
N PHE A 355 5.69 7.36 0.03
CA PHE A 355 5.95 5.94 -0.18
C PHE A 355 4.99 5.12 0.67
N THR A 356 4.18 4.27 0.03
CA THR A 356 3.25 3.37 0.72
C THR A 356 3.81 1.95 0.72
N VAL A 357 4.11 1.44 1.91
CA VAL A 357 4.74 0.14 2.11
C VAL A 357 3.73 -0.81 2.77
N PRO A 358 3.27 -1.85 2.06
CA PRO A 358 2.21 -2.73 2.53
C PRO A 358 2.65 -3.65 3.67
N GLY A 359 1.65 -4.19 4.38
CA GLY A 359 1.84 -5.27 5.35
C GLY A 359 1.87 -6.65 4.70
N THR A 360 1.92 -7.67 5.54
CA THR A 360 1.81 -9.08 5.14
C THR A 360 0.49 -9.35 4.40
N VAL A 361 0.55 -10.15 3.33
CA VAL A 361 -0.60 -10.53 2.47
C VAL A 361 -1.41 -9.29 2.05
N SER A 362 -0.70 -8.23 1.66
CA SER A 362 -1.29 -6.94 1.29
C SER A 362 -0.54 -6.35 0.10
N TRP A 363 -1.26 -5.59 -0.72
CA TRP A 363 -0.68 -4.92 -1.87
C TRP A 363 -0.38 -3.46 -1.54
N TRP A 364 0.60 -2.85 -2.20
CA TRP A 364 1.00 -1.46 -1.92
C TRP A 364 -0.12 -0.43 -2.10
N ASN A 365 -1.15 -0.78 -2.86
CA ASN A 365 -2.35 0.01 -3.14
C ASN A 365 -3.54 -0.39 -2.25
N ASP A 366 -3.29 -1.12 -1.16
CA ASP A 366 -4.31 -1.52 -0.20
C ASP A 366 -3.81 -1.31 1.24
N GLY A 367 -4.75 -1.27 2.19
CA GLY A 367 -4.48 -1.09 3.60
C GLY A 367 -4.19 0.36 4.05
N PRO A 368 -3.92 0.55 5.36
CA PRO A 368 -3.74 1.86 5.98
C PRO A 368 -2.77 2.80 5.24
N PRO A 369 -1.62 2.34 4.69
CA PRO A 369 -0.71 3.22 3.97
C PRO A 369 -1.34 3.83 2.71
N ALA A 370 -1.95 2.99 1.87
CA ALA A 370 -2.60 3.43 0.65
C ALA A 370 -3.81 4.33 0.95
N TRP A 371 -4.64 3.95 1.92
CA TRP A 371 -5.82 4.71 2.32
C TRP A 371 -5.47 6.09 2.89
N THR A 372 -4.35 6.18 3.63
CA THR A 372 -3.81 7.47 4.10
C THR A 372 -3.39 8.33 2.92
N ALA A 373 -2.63 7.77 1.97
CA ALA A 373 -2.16 8.49 0.80
C ALA A 373 -3.30 8.98 -0.10
N TRP A 374 -4.40 8.23 -0.23
CA TRP A 374 -5.58 8.63 -1.00
C TRP A 374 -6.35 9.82 -0.42
N LYS A 375 -6.18 10.10 0.88
CA LYS A 375 -6.79 11.25 1.56
C LYS A 375 -5.98 12.55 1.39
N LEU A 376 -4.77 12.47 0.84
CA LEU A 376 -3.89 13.62 0.69
C LEU A 376 -4.26 14.49 -0.54
N PRO A 377 -4.17 15.83 -0.43
CA PRO A 377 -4.54 16.77 -1.49
C PRO A 377 -3.59 16.84 -2.68
#